data_AF-A0A248YWS1-F1
#
_entry.id   AF-A0A248YWS1-F1
#
_cell.length_a   1.000
_cell.length_b   1.000
_cell.length_c   1.000
_cell.angle_alpha   90.00
_cell.angle_beta   90.00
_cell.angle_gamma   90.00
#
_symmetry.space_group_name_H-M   'P 1'
#
loop_
_entity.id
_entity.type
_entity.pdbx_description
1 polymer ?
#
loop_
_entity_poly.entity_id
_entity_poly.type
_entity_poly.pdbx_seq_one_letter_code
_entity_poly.pdbx_strand_id
1 'polypeptide(L)'
;MLEMLFRQEHREDLAAGLPPHVRVAHKNGWVQGVRHGAGVVFPDDAPPYAVVACTSTDLADEACRLIARISAAVWAARHHLA
;
A
#
# COMPACT_ATOMS: atom_id res chain seq x y z
N MET A 1 -2.60 -8.29 16.16
CA MET A 1 -2.96 -8.23 14.72
C MET A 1 -1.93 -7.44 13.90
N LEU A 2 -1.61 -6.19 14.27
CA LEU A 2 -0.63 -5.37 13.54
C LEU A 2 0.76 -6.02 13.38
N GLU A 3 1.29 -6.66 14.43
CA GLU A 3 2.58 -7.39 14.38
C GLU A 3 2.67 -8.40 13.24
N MET A 4 1.57 -9.07 12.90
CA MET A 4 1.52 -10.00 11.79
C MET A 4 1.55 -9.27 10.45
N LEU A 5 0.80 -8.17 10.34
CA LEU A 5 0.70 -7.38 9.11
C LEU A 5 1.99 -6.59 8.81
N PHE A 6 2.80 -6.26 9.82
CA PHE A 6 4.14 -5.68 9.61
C PHE A 6 5.13 -6.66 8.96
N ARG A 7 4.88 -7.96 9.06
CA ARG A 7 5.74 -9.02 8.53
C ARG A 7 5.27 -9.54 7.16
N GLN A 8 4.48 -8.75 6.43
CA GLN A 8 4.04 -9.13 5.09
C GLN A 8 5.22 -9.24 4.13
N GLU A 9 5.33 -10.40 3.48
CA GLU A 9 6.46 -10.75 2.61
C GLU A 9 6.23 -10.26 1.17
N HIS A 10 4.97 -10.20 0.71
CA HIS A 10 4.61 -9.70 -0.61
C HIS A 10 4.51 -8.18 -0.61
N ARG A 11 5.59 -7.51 -1.02
CA ARG A 11 5.76 -6.05 -0.89
C ARG A 11 5.71 -5.29 -2.21
N GLU A 12 5.33 -5.94 -3.30
CA GLU A 12 5.43 -5.41 -4.67
C GLU A 12 4.39 -4.32 -5.00
N ASP A 13 3.38 -4.13 -4.15
CA ASP A 13 2.27 -3.19 -4.37
C ASP A 13 2.35 -1.93 -3.48
N LEU A 14 1.46 -1.78 -2.50
CA LEU A 14 1.31 -0.64 -1.62
C LEU A 14 2.64 -0.34 -0.91
N ALA A 15 3.32 -1.38 -0.42
CA ALA A 15 4.61 -1.22 0.24
C ALA A 15 5.73 -0.73 -0.70
N ALA A 16 5.70 -1.09 -1.99
CA ALA A 16 6.68 -0.62 -2.98
C ALA A 16 6.57 0.89 -3.27
N GLY A 17 5.42 1.50 -2.98
CA GLY A 17 5.23 2.95 -3.08
C GLY A 17 5.78 3.76 -1.90
N LEU A 18 6.31 3.10 -0.86
CA LEU A 18 6.77 3.77 0.36
C LEU A 18 8.30 3.74 0.46
N PRO A 19 8.94 4.73 1.13
CA PRO A 19 10.35 4.64 1.47
C PRO A 19 10.67 3.37 2.29
N PRO A 20 11.85 2.74 2.12
CA PRO A 20 12.14 1.43 2.73
C PRO A 20 12.07 1.34 4.26
N HIS A 21 12.29 2.47 4.95
CA HIS A 21 12.27 2.55 6.42
C HIS A 21 10.86 2.75 6.99
N VAL A 22 9.88 3.12 6.15
CA VAL A 22 8.52 3.41 6.60
C VAL A 22 7.83 2.13 7.01
N ARG A 23 7.34 2.11 8.24
CA ARG A 23 6.55 0.98 8.74
C ARG A 23 5.16 1.01 8.11
N VAL A 24 4.75 -0.15 7.60
CA VAL A 24 3.42 -0.36 7.05
C VAL A 24 2.88 -1.72 7.49
N ALA A 25 1.71 -1.72 8.13
CA ALA A 25 0.96 -2.94 8.42
C ALA A 25 -0.04 -3.13 7.28
N HIS A 26 0.17 -4.11 6.40
CA HIS A 26 -0.68 -4.29 5.22
C HIS A 26 -1.06 -5.73 4.93
N LYS A 27 -2.15 -5.86 4.16
CA LYS A 27 -2.55 -7.08 3.48
C LYS A 27 -2.88 -6.76 2.04
N ASN A 28 -2.28 -7.53 1.14
CA ASN A 28 -2.57 -7.53 -0.28
C ASN A 28 -3.20 -8.86 -0.71
N GLY A 29 -3.84 -8.87 -1.87
CA GLY A 29 -4.45 -10.07 -2.44
C GLY A 29 -4.68 -9.90 -3.92
N TRP A 30 -4.70 -11.04 -4.62
CA TRP A 30 -4.93 -11.11 -6.04
C TRP A 30 -5.66 -12.40 -6.37
N VAL A 31 -6.62 -12.29 -7.29
CA VAL A 31 -7.32 -13.38 -7.97
C VAL A 31 -7.39 -13.02 -9.45
N GLN A 32 -7.94 -13.91 -10.29
CA GLN A 32 -8.10 -13.59 -11.71
C GLN A 32 -8.90 -12.29 -11.89
N GLY A 33 -8.31 -11.34 -12.62
CA GLY A 33 -8.94 -10.06 -12.94
C GLY A 33 -9.03 -9.06 -11.79
N VAL A 34 -8.53 -9.36 -10.57
CA VAL A 34 -8.62 -8.46 -9.41
C VAL A 34 -7.33 -8.45 -8.61
N ARG A 35 -6.87 -7.26 -8.23
CA ARG A 35 -5.76 -7.04 -7.31
C ARG A 35 -6.10 -5.95 -6.31
N HIS A 36 -5.73 -6.13 -5.05
CA HIS A 36 -5.98 -5.14 -4.02
C HIS A 36 -4.87 -5.10 -2.97
N GLY A 37 -4.77 -3.96 -2.29
CA GLY A 37 -3.90 -3.73 -1.16
C GLY A 37 -4.58 -2.81 -0.15
N ALA A 38 -4.50 -3.16 1.12
CA ALA A 38 -4.97 -2.33 2.23
C ALA A 38 -3.87 -2.28 3.30
N GLY A 39 -3.56 -1.10 3.82
CA GLY A 39 -2.58 -0.97 4.87
C GLY A 39 -2.69 0.31 5.68
N VAL A 40 -2.12 0.27 6.89
CA VAL A 40 -1.89 1.45 7.74
C VAL A 40 -0.41 1.78 7.66
N VAL A 41 -0.11 3.01 7.25
CA VAL A 41 1.24 3.55 7.14
C VAL A 41 1.53 4.36 8.38
N PHE A 42 2.76 4.26 8.90
CA PHE A 42 3.24 4.96 10.09
C PHE A 42 4.42 5.84 9.70
N PRO A 43 4.17 7.10 9.25
CA PRO A 43 5.21 8.09 9.05
C PRO A 43 5.80 8.55 10.38
N ASP A 44 7.05 9.00 10.37
CA ASP A 44 7.68 9.63 11.54
C ASP A 44 7.34 11.13 11.67
N ASP A 45 6.80 11.74 10.61
CA ASP A 45 6.56 13.19 10.49
C ASP A 45 5.10 13.60 10.24
N ALA A 46 4.18 12.64 10.21
CA ALA A 46 2.74 12.87 10.02
C ALA A 46 1.92 11.81 10.78
N PRO A 47 0.63 12.07 11.08
CA PRO A 47 -0.22 11.06 11.69
C PRO A 47 -0.29 9.76 10.85
N PRO A 48 -0.44 8.59 11.49
CA PRO A 48 -0.68 7.35 10.77
C PRO A 48 -1.94 7.44 9.90
N TYR A 49 -1.90 6.86 8.70
CA TYR A 49 -3.02 6.89 7.77
C TYR A 49 -3.28 5.52 7.15
N ALA A 50 -4.53 5.30 6.76
CA ALA A 50 -4.93 4.13 5.99
C ALA A 50 -4.89 4.44 4.49
N VAL A 51 -4.42 3.48 3.69
CA VAL A 51 -4.51 3.51 2.23
C VAL A 51 -5.04 2.17 1.74
N VAL A 52 -6.05 2.22 0.87
CA VAL A 52 -6.70 1.05 0.28
C VAL A 52 -6.87 1.30 -1.21
N ALA A 53 -6.47 0.33 -2.02
CA ALA A 53 -6.69 0.33 -3.46
C ALA A 53 -7.14 -1.04 -3.92
N CYS A 54 -8.10 -1.07 -4.85
CA CYS A 54 -8.59 -2.27 -5.50
C CYS A 54 -8.77 -1.98 -6.99
N THR A 55 -8.26 -2.87 -7.83
CA THR A 55 -8.30 -2.74 -9.28
C THR A 55 -8.96 -3.99 -9.87
N SER A 56 -9.81 -3.81 -10.87
CA SER A 56 -10.37 -4.90 -11.67
C SER A 56 -9.89 -4.77 -13.12
N THR A 57 -8.99 -5.66 -13.53
CA THR A 57 -8.35 -5.66 -14.86
C THR A 57 -7.60 -6.98 -15.10
N ASP A 58 -7.46 -7.37 -16.36
CA ASP A 58 -6.62 -8.51 -16.76
C ASP A 58 -5.12 -8.14 -16.84
N LEU A 59 -4.77 -6.87 -16.63
CA LEU A 59 -3.40 -6.34 -16.65
C LEU A 59 -2.77 -6.38 -15.25
N ALA A 60 -2.38 -7.57 -14.79
CA ALA A 60 -1.96 -7.81 -13.40
C ALA A 60 -0.72 -7.00 -12.96
N ASP A 61 0.27 -6.85 -13.83
CA ASP A 61 1.51 -6.13 -13.52
C ASP A 61 1.29 -4.61 -13.52
N GLU A 62 0.48 -4.11 -14.43
CA GLU A 62 0.05 -2.71 -14.48
C GLU A 62 -0.77 -2.35 -13.24
N ALA A 63 -1.67 -3.24 -12.81
CA ALA A 63 -2.43 -3.09 -11.58
C ALA A 63 -1.53 -3.02 -10.35
N CYS A 64 -0.54 -3.91 -10.25
CA CYS A 64 0.46 -3.90 -9.17
C CYS A 64 1.21 -2.56 -9.12
N ARG A 65 1.75 -2.13 -10.26
CA ARG A 65 2.46 -0.85 -10.41
C ARG A 65 1.57 0.36 -10.13
N LEU A 66 0.29 0.30 -10.51
CA LEU A 66 -0.67 1.37 -10.22
C LEU A 66 -0.92 1.50 -8.72
N ILE A 67 -1.12 0.39 -8.00
CA ILE A 67 -1.30 0.41 -6.54
C ILE A 67 -0.06 1.01 -5.86
N ALA A 68 1.14 0.64 -6.29
CA ALA A 68 2.39 1.23 -5.79
C ALA A 68 2.44 2.75 -6.03
N ARG A 69 2.08 3.22 -7.24
CA ARG A 69 2.02 4.66 -7.56
C ARG A 69 0.97 5.41 -6.75
N ILE A 70 -0.19 4.81 -6.49
CA ILE A 70 -1.21 5.39 -5.60
C ILE A 70 -0.63 5.55 -4.19
N SER A 71 0.01 4.51 -3.65
CA SER A 71 0.65 4.57 -2.32
C SER A 71 1.70 5.68 -2.24
N ALA A 72 2.55 5.82 -3.26
CA ALA A 72 3.54 6.90 -3.34
C ALA A 72 2.90 8.30 -3.39
N ALA A 73 1.81 8.47 -4.14
CA ALA A 73 1.09 9.74 -4.19
C ALA A 73 0.46 10.10 -2.84
N VAL A 74 -0.14 9.13 -2.15
CA VAL A 74 -0.68 9.34 -0.80
C VAL A 74 0.44 9.67 0.20
N TRP A 75 1.58 8.97 0.13
CA TRP A 75 2.76 9.29 0.95
C TRP A 75 3.26 10.72 0.73
N ALA A 76 3.32 11.19 -0.52
CA ALA A 76 3.71 12.56 -0.83
C ALA A 76 2.72 13.59 -0.26
N ALA A 77 1.44 13.24 -0.21
CA ALA A 77 0.37 14.09 0.33
C ALA A 77 0.13 13.94 1.84
N ARG A 78 0.91 13.12 2.56
CA ARG A 78 0.63 12.73 3.97
C ARG A 78 0.42 13.90 4.94
N HIS A 79 1.06 15.03 4.70
CA HIS A 79 0.94 16.26 5.50
C HIS A 79 -0.38 17.02 5.29
N HIS A 80 -1.18 16.58 4.31
CA HIS A 80 -2.48 17.14 3.95
C HIS A 80 -3.61 16.12 4.15
N LEU A 81 -3.32 14.96 4.73
CA LEU A 81 -4.35 14.01 5.15
C LEU A 81 -4.95 14.52 6.46
N ALA A 82 -6.27 14.71 6.47
CA ALA A 82 -7.02 15.31 7.56
C ALA A 82 -6.99 14.48 8.86
#